data_AF-A0A964VPI7-F1
#
_entry.id   AF-A0A964VPI7-F1
#
_cell.length_a   1.000
_cell.length_b   1.000
_cell.length_c   1.000
_cell.angle_alpha   90.00
_cell.angle_beta   90.00
_cell.angle_gamma   90.00
#
_symmetry.space_group_name_H-M   'P 1'
#
loop_
_entity.id
_entity.type
_entity.pdbx_description
1 polymer ?
#
loop_
_entity_poly.entity_id
_entity_poly.type
_entity_poly.pdbx_seq_one_letter_code
_entity_poly.pdbx_strand_id
1 'polypeptide(L)'
;MMKTACVISCASCGSPTCRNAAEWTRLMCRATRVSKAASELRVANSRTSAMSSGFNIHLLMPAQTESGQLFLRSATGPRSQQPRTRMSERFFGRFQISTRCDRGPVALRDQLPLDPRLDCRAHWFPKPVMRHQKDSRRFALAAFAAGSLFLAGCATPPPRLGSFVPRTGDEIVVAGRYVHTGTPVVLWTDPGGYDAYRVERRFAPLDKADWKTSHEEVKDLDTPNRFNMRKAGLTTNEVERFRGGGWELPALQRVVDQFVIHFDVCGTSRQCFNVLHDHRNLSVHFMLDLDGTLYQTLDLKERAWQATIANSRSVGIEIANMGGYSHKEDSPLEKWYAKDPDGKARITIPERLGDGGIRTPNFVGRPARNEPVVGEIQGRKLTQYDYTPQQYEALAHLTATLCKVFPKIKCDYPRDEHGKLIPRKLDDDALEKYEGVLGHYHIQTNKVDPGPALDWDKLLGHARELMDENGGDGPRSTSVSHRRMRN
;
A
#
# COMPACT_ATOMS: atom_id res chain seq x y z
N MET A 1 11.46 -33.65 -48.08
CA MET A 1 11.79 -34.20 -46.74
C MET A 1 11.87 -33.06 -45.72
N MET A 2 11.14 -33.15 -44.61
CA MET A 2 11.13 -32.11 -43.56
C MET A 2 12.49 -32.08 -42.86
N LYS A 3 13.14 -30.91 -42.79
CA LYS A 3 14.38 -30.71 -42.03
C LYS A 3 14.03 -30.58 -40.54
N THR A 4 14.25 -31.65 -39.79
CA THR A 4 13.98 -31.74 -38.35
C THR A 4 15.21 -31.31 -37.56
N ALA A 5 15.05 -30.42 -36.58
CA ALA A 5 16.09 -30.10 -35.60
C ALA A 5 15.60 -30.51 -34.19
N CYS A 6 16.50 -31.06 -33.36
CA CYS A 6 16.27 -31.28 -31.93
C CYS A 6 17.04 -30.25 -31.10
N VAL A 7 16.42 -29.77 -30.02
CA VAL A 7 17.01 -28.82 -29.07
C VAL A 7 17.23 -29.54 -27.74
N ILE A 8 18.42 -29.42 -27.18
CA ILE A 8 18.79 -29.97 -25.86
C ILE A 8 19.24 -28.79 -25.00
N SER A 9 18.65 -28.64 -23.81
CA SER A 9 19.00 -27.61 -22.84
C SER A 9 19.60 -28.28 -21.61
N CYS A 10 20.85 -27.94 -21.27
CA CYS A 10 21.50 -28.39 -20.04
C CYS A 10 21.54 -27.23 -19.03
N ALA A 11 20.84 -27.34 -17.92
CA ALA A 11 21.09 -26.52 -16.74
C ALA A 11 21.96 -27.33 -15.78
N SER A 12 23.24 -26.98 -15.66
CA SER A 12 24.14 -27.58 -14.67
C SER A 12 24.69 -26.50 -13.76
N CYS A 13 24.09 -26.25 -12.59
CA CYS A 13 24.71 -25.56 -11.46
C CYS A 13 23.97 -25.93 -10.16
N GLY A 14 24.71 -26.40 -9.16
CA GLY A 14 24.19 -26.99 -7.93
C GLY A 14 23.99 -26.00 -6.78
N SER A 15 22.81 -26.03 -6.19
CA SER A 15 22.56 -25.87 -4.75
C SER A 15 21.19 -26.48 -4.42
N PRO A 16 20.92 -26.93 -3.18
CA PRO A 16 19.64 -27.56 -2.81
C PRO A 16 18.42 -26.65 -3.01
N THR A 17 18.59 -25.32 -2.97
CA THR A 17 17.53 -24.31 -3.14
C THR A 17 17.00 -24.22 -4.58
N CYS A 18 17.69 -24.77 -5.57
CA CYS A 18 17.24 -24.79 -6.97
C CYS A 18 16.35 -26.01 -7.31
N ARG A 19 16.14 -26.97 -6.39
CA ARG A 19 15.31 -28.16 -6.66
C ARG A 19 13.79 -27.92 -6.55
N ASN A 20 13.34 -26.86 -5.88
CA ASN A 20 11.92 -26.54 -5.77
C ASN A 20 11.37 -25.63 -6.89
N ALA A 21 12.17 -25.36 -7.93
CA ALA A 21 11.74 -24.60 -9.12
C ALA A 21 11.81 -25.43 -10.42
N ALA A 22 11.77 -26.76 -10.33
CA ALA A 22 12.13 -27.66 -11.42
C ALA A 22 11.03 -28.63 -11.89
N GLU A 23 9.76 -28.22 -11.91
CA GLU A 23 8.77 -28.93 -12.76
C GLU A 23 8.92 -28.60 -14.27
N TRP A 24 9.77 -27.64 -14.64
CA TRP A 24 9.94 -27.20 -16.05
C TRP A 24 11.28 -27.56 -16.71
N THR A 25 12.14 -28.35 -16.08
CA THR A 25 13.40 -28.83 -16.70
C THR A 25 13.36 -30.33 -16.97
N ARG A 26 12.37 -30.78 -17.75
CA ARG A 26 12.51 -32.05 -18.48
C ARG A 26 13.35 -31.82 -19.73
N LEU A 27 14.33 -32.70 -19.97
CA LEU A 27 15.00 -32.83 -21.26
C LEU A 27 13.94 -33.12 -22.33
N MET A 28 13.55 -32.09 -23.07
CA MET A 28 12.53 -32.19 -24.12
C MET A 28 13.23 -32.15 -25.47
N CYS A 29 13.39 -33.31 -26.11
CA CYS A 29 13.75 -33.34 -27.53
C CYS A 29 12.46 -33.16 -28.32
N ARG A 30 12.27 -32.00 -28.96
CA ARG A 30 11.14 -31.74 -29.84
C ARG A 30 11.62 -31.40 -31.24
N ALA A 31 11.03 -32.07 -32.23
CA ALA A 31 11.17 -31.72 -33.63
C ALA A 31 10.54 -30.35 -33.93
N THR A 32 11.32 -29.38 -34.38
CA THR A 32 10.82 -28.06 -34.80
C THR A 32 11.49 -27.56 -36.08
N ARG A 33 10.88 -26.57 -36.73
CA ARG A 33 11.46 -25.90 -37.91
C ARG A 33 12.60 -24.96 -37.47
N VAL A 34 13.68 -24.90 -38.23
CA VAL A 34 14.89 -24.10 -37.91
C VAL A 34 14.59 -22.63 -37.62
N SER A 35 13.67 -22.01 -38.37
CA SER A 35 13.26 -20.61 -38.15
C SER A 35 12.61 -20.37 -36.79
N LYS A 36 11.91 -21.38 -36.25
CA LYS A 36 11.25 -21.31 -34.95
C LYS A 36 12.26 -21.46 -33.81
N ALA A 37 13.22 -22.37 -33.94
CA ALA A 37 14.33 -22.50 -32.98
C ALA A 37 15.14 -21.20 -32.84
N ALA A 38 15.40 -20.49 -33.94
CA ALA A 38 16.12 -19.21 -33.92
C ALA A 38 15.34 -18.07 -33.22
N SER A 39 14.01 -18.14 -33.20
CA SER A 39 13.15 -17.17 -32.50
C SER A 39 13.14 -17.39 -30.98
N GLU A 40 13.21 -18.64 -30.53
CA GLU A 40 13.24 -19.01 -29.12
C GLU A 40 14.56 -18.56 -28.44
N LEU A 41 15.66 -18.54 -29.19
CA LEU A 41 16.95 -17.99 -28.77
C LEU A 41 16.85 -16.50 -28.36
N ARG A 42 15.99 -15.72 -29.03
CA ARG A 42 15.76 -14.31 -28.70
C ARG A 42 14.85 -14.15 -27.48
N VAL A 43 13.86 -15.03 -27.34
CA VAL A 43 12.93 -15.01 -26.20
C VAL A 43 13.66 -15.34 -24.89
N ALA A 44 14.54 -16.34 -24.90
CA ALA A 44 15.35 -16.72 -23.73
C ALA A 44 16.28 -15.57 -23.29
N ASN A 45 16.96 -14.90 -24.23
CA ASN A 45 17.82 -13.75 -23.93
C ASN A 45 17.07 -12.52 -23.40
N SER A 46 15.78 -12.36 -23.71
CA SER A 46 15.00 -11.21 -23.21
C SER A 46 14.49 -11.37 -21.78
N ARG A 47 14.42 -12.61 -21.25
CA ARG A 47 13.74 -12.89 -19.97
C ARG A 47 14.63 -12.80 -18.74
N THR A 48 15.95 -12.95 -18.85
CA THR A 48 16.81 -13.08 -17.67
C THR A 48 17.66 -11.85 -17.34
N SER A 49 17.81 -10.87 -18.23
CA SER A 49 18.59 -9.62 -18.05
C SER A 49 20.02 -9.78 -17.48
N ALA A 50 20.53 -11.00 -17.36
CA ALA A 50 21.80 -11.35 -16.75
C ALA A 50 22.57 -12.23 -17.72
N MET A 51 23.77 -11.79 -18.12
CA MET A 51 24.75 -12.71 -18.70
C MET A 51 25.31 -13.60 -17.57
N SER A 52 24.53 -14.60 -17.15
CA SER A 52 25.09 -15.75 -16.43
C SER A 52 25.59 -16.76 -17.46
N SER A 53 26.88 -17.03 -17.42
CA SER A 53 27.62 -18.08 -18.13
C SER A 53 26.80 -19.20 -18.80
N GLY A 54 26.82 -19.20 -20.14
CA GLY A 54 26.77 -20.42 -20.97
C GLY A 54 25.41 -21.06 -21.24
N PHE A 55 24.57 -20.44 -22.08
CA PHE A 55 23.53 -21.19 -22.80
C PHE A 55 24.11 -21.75 -24.11
N ASN A 56 24.22 -23.07 -24.22
CA ASN A 56 24.58 -23.75 -25.46
C ASN A 56 23.34 -24.45 -26.04
N ILE A 57 22.95 -24.06 -27.26
CA ILE A 57 21.92 -24.75 -28.04
C ILE A 57 22.61 -25.55 -29.14
N HIS A 58 22.46 -26.88 -29.10
CA HIS A 58 22.98 -27.78 -30.13
C HIS A 58 21.91 -27.98 -31.21
N LEU A 59 22.22 -27.60 -32.45
CA LEU A 59 21.39 -27.89 -33.62
C LEU A 59 21.94 -29.13 -34.33
N LEU A 60 21.23 -30.24 -34.22
CA LEU A 60 21.50 -31.44 -35.01
C LEU A 60 20.69 -31.38 -36.30
N MET A 61 21.38 -31.28 -37.44
CA MET A 61 20.77 -31.44 -38.76
C MET A 61 21.18 -32.80 -39.35
N PRO A 62 20.26 -33.62 -39.87
CA PRO A 62 20.66 -34.81 -40.62
C PRO A 62 21.35 -34.36 -41.92
N ALA A 63 22.61 -34.73 -42.09
CA ALA A 63 23.27 -34.62 -43.38
C ALA A 63 22.82 -35.80 -44.26
N GLN A 64 22.20 -35.52 -45.40
CA GLN A 64 22.23 -36.48 -46.51
C GLN A 64 23.58 -36.33 -47.19
N THR A 65 24.59 -37.05 -46.72
CA THR A 65 25.81 -37.34 -47.47
C THR A 65 26.44 -38.61 -46.94
N GLU A 66 26.70 -39.56 -47.84
CA GLU A 66 27.42 -40.80 -47.61
C GLU A 66 28.86 -40.52 -47.15
N SER A 67 29.05 -40.34 -45.84
CA SER A 67 30.32 -40.54 -45.11
C SER A 67 30.12 -40.02 -43.68
N GLY A 68 30.26 -40.92 -42.70
CA GLY A 68 29.91 -40.67 -41.31
C GLY A 68 30.84 -39.71 -40.58
N GLN A 69 30.64 -38.39 -40.74
CA GLN A 69 31.16 -37.38 -39.82
C GLN A 69 30.08 -36.36 -39.43
N LEU A 70 29.89 -36.19 -38.12
CA LEU A 70 28.96 -35.25 -37.51
C LEU A 70 29.70 -33.92 -37.23
N PHE A 71 29.31 -32.82 -37.88
CA PHE A 71 29.91 -31.50 -37.60
C PHE A 71 29.01 -30.67 -36.67
N LEU A 72 29.55 -30.28 -35.50
CA LEU A 72 28.95 -29.31 -34.59
C LEU A 72 29.39 -27.89 -34.99
N ARG A 73 28.45 -27.03 -35.37
CA ARG A 73 28.69 -25.58 -35.50
C ARG A 73 28.00 -24.84 -34.36
N SER A 74 28.77 -24.17 -33.50
CA SER A 74 28.25 -23.19 -32.54
C SER A 74 28.10 -21.84 -33.24
N ALA A 75 26.99 -21.14 -33.01
CA ALA A 75 26.76 -19.78 -33.51
C ALA A 75 26.51 -18.84 -32.32
N THR A 76 27.32 -17.80 -32.18
CA THR A 76 27.15 -16.70 -31.22
C THR A 76 26.66 -15.43 -31.96
N GLY A 77 25.68 -14.71 -31.40
CA GLY A 77 25.04 -13.54 -32.03
C GLY A 77 25.88 -12.25 -32.03
N PRO A 78 25.49 -11.20 -32.80
CA PRO A 78 26.36 -10.05 -33.13
C PRO A 78 26.47 -9.01 -31.99
N ARG A 79 27.70 -8.50 -31.78
CA ARG A 79 28.04 -7.36 -30.90
C ARG A 79 27.76 -6.02 -31.59
N SER A 80 27.18 -5.05 -30.89
CA SER A 80 27.07 -3.64 -31.30
C SER A 80 28.44 -2.93 -31.29
N GLN A 81 28.63 -1.99 -32.21
CA GLN A 81 29.88 -1.31 -32.54
C GLN A 81 30.23 -0.14 -31.61
N GLN A 82 31.50 -0.07 -31.16
CA GLN A 82 32.46 1.07 -31.13
C GLN A 82 33.42 1.01 -29.92
N PRO A 83 34.63 1.62 -29.97
CA PRO A 83 35.64 1.64 -31.02
C PRO A 83 36.91 0.84 -30.63
N ARG A 84 37.80 0.66 -31.61
CA ARG A 84 39.01 -0.17 -31.58
C ARG A 84 40.01 0.21 -30.47
N THR A 85 40.49 -0.79 -29.74
CA THR A 85 41.91 -0.92 -29.37
C THR A 85 42.37 -2.37 -29.58
N ARG A 86 43.53 -2.50 -30.24
CA ARG A 86 44.18 -3.76 -30.62
C ARG A 86 44.67 -4.49 -29.36
N MET A 87 44.51 -5.81 -29.31
CA MET A 87 45.65 -6.71 -29.05
C MET A 87 45.32 -8.17 -29.41
N SER A 88 46.40 -8.86 -29.73
CA SER A 88 46.59 -10.06 -30.52
C SER A 88 46.32 -11.38 -29.79
N GLU A 89 45.95 -12.37 -30.60
CA GLU A 89 46.39 -13.77 -30.63
C GLU A 89 46.42 -14.66 -29.37
N ARG A 90 45.76 -15.83 -29.53
CA ARG A 90 46.15 -17.20 -29.13
C ARG A 90 46.49 -17.45 -27.65
N PHE A 91 45.73 -18.33 -26.99
CA PHE A 91 46.32 -19.48 -26.28
C PHE A 91 45.30 -20.60 -26.03
N PHE A 92 45.70 -21.82 -26.38
CA PHE A 92 45.11 -23.10 -25.98
C PHE A 92 45.46 -23.39 -24.50
N GLY A 93 44.57 -24.05 -23.74
CA GLY A 93 44.96 -24.67 -22.46
C GLY A 93 43.81 -25.12 -21.56
N ARG A 94 43.78 -26.42 -21.24
CA ARG A 94 42.91 -27.10 -20.26
C ARG A 94 43.07 -26.54 -18.84
N PHE A 95 42.01 -26.53 -18.02
CA PHE A 95 42.15 -26.63 -16.56
C PHE A 95 41.10 -27.53 -15.91
N GLN A 96 41.59 -28.38 -15.00
CA GLN A 96 40.91 -29.36 -14.17
C GLN A 96 40.00 -28.71 -13.12
N ILE A 97 38.93 -29.42 -12.76
CA ILE A 97 38.05 -29.13 -11.62
C ILE A 97 38.64 -29.82 -10.37
N SER A 98 38.77 -29.07 -9.28
CA SER A 98 39.09 -29.57 -7.94
C SER A 98 37.98 -29.15 -6.98
N THR A 99 37.35 -30.11 -6.32
CA THR A 99 36.36 -29.92 -5.25
C THR A 99 37.03 -30.15 -3.90
N ARG A 100 36.87 -29.22 -2.96
CA ARG A 100 37.12 -29.47 -1.54
C ARG A 100 35.94 -29.00 -0.70
N CYS A 101 35.49 -29.91 0.15
CA CYS A 101 34.43 -29.81 1.14
C CYS A 101 35.14 -30.03 2.48
N ASP A 102 34.96 -29.18 3.49
CA ASP A 102 35.32 -29.52 4.88
C ASP A 102 34.49 -28.71 5.89
N ARG A 103 34.15 -29.38 7.00
CA ARG A 103 33.30 -28.95 8.11
C ARG A 103 34.13 -28.52 9.33
N GLY A 104 33.72 -27.43 10.01
CA GLY A 104 33.80 -27.14 11.47
C GLY A 104 35.19 -26.99 12.15
N PRO A 105 35.29 -26.61 13.46
CA PRO A 105 34.27 -26.20 14.45
C PRO A 105 34.58 -24.88 15.24
N VAL A 106 33.73 -24.61 16.24
CA VAL A 106 33.64 -23.48 17.22
C VAL A 106 34.74 -23.50 18.30
N ALA A 107 35.15 -22.32 18.82
CA ALA A 107 35.69 -22.13 20.19
C ALA A 107 35.56 -20.67 20.70
N LEU A 108 35.49 -20.53 22.03
CA LEU A 108 35.07 -19.40 22.88
C LEU A 108 36.26 -18.90 23.75
N ARG A 109 36.10 -17.73 24.43
CA ARG A 109 36.87 -17.16 25.58
C ARG A 109 38.20 -16.44 25.28
N ASP A 110 38.66 -15.36 25.96
CA ASP A 110 38.61 -14.89 27.37
C ASP A 110 38.69 -13.32 27.48
N GLN A 111 37.96 -12.67 28.41
CA GLN A 111 38.36 -11.97 29.68
C GLN A 111 39.22 -10.68 29.57
N LEU A 112 38.88 -9.55 30.23
CA LEU A 112 39.20 -9.19 31.64
C LEU A 112 38.54 -7.82 32.05
N PRO A 113 38.54 -7.41 33.36
CA PRO A 113 37.39 -6.81 34.05
C PRO A 113 37.52 -5.33 34.49
N LEU A 114 36.43 -4.87 35.10
CA LEU A 114 36.20 -3.59 35.81
C LEU A 114 36.82 -3.53 37.22
N ASP A 115 36.93 -2.29 37.71
CA ASP A 115 36.66 -1.80 39.09
C ASP A 115 37.87 -1.31 39.93
N PRO A 116 37.67 -0.53 41.02
CA PRO A 116 37.68 0.94 41.05
C PRO A 116 38.64 1.47 42.14
N ARG A 117 38.66 2.80 42.38
CA ARG A 117 38.65 3.34 43.76
C ARG A 117 38.56 4.87 43.77
N LEU A 118 37.53 5.33 44.49
CA LEU A 118 37.46 6.62 45.15
C LEU A 118 38.60 6.77 46.16
N ASP A 119 39.03 8.01 46.41
CA ASP A 119 39.25 8.47 47.78
C ASP A 119 39.03 9.98 47.90
N CYS A 120 38.81 10.38 49.15
CA CYS A 120 37.98 11.46 49.63
C CYS A 120 38.79 12.65 50.18
N ARG A 121 38.04 13.72 50.47
CA ARG A 121 38.26 14.76 51.52
C ARG A 121 39.42 15.75 51.31
N ALA A 122 39.08 17.05 51.29
CA ALA A 122 39.07 17.86 52.53
C ALA A 122 38.61 19.30 52.25
N HIS A 123 37.67 19.78 53.07
CA HIS A 123 37.33 21.19 53.23
C HIS A 123 38.44 21.92 54.00
N TRP A 124 38.66 23.22 53.75
CA TRP A 124 38.78 24.28 54.75
C TRP A 124 38.73 25.68 54.07
N PHE A 125 38.17 26.64 54.81
CA PHE A 125 37.62 27.95 54.42
C PHE A 125 38.69 29.10 54.39
N PRO A 126 38.35 30.37 54.06
CA PRO A 126 39.04 31.18 53.04
C PRO A 126 39.86 32.35 53.59
N LYS A 127 40.67 32.99 52.74
CA LYS A 127 40.98 34.44 52.83
C LYS A 127 41.15 35.09 51.45
N PRO A 128 40.89 36.41 51.32
CA PRO A 128 40.50 37.03 50.05
C PRO A 128 41.55 38.00 49.47
N VAL A 129 41.25 38.43 48.24
CA VAL A 129 41.74 39.63 47.55
C VAL A 129 43.14 39.54 46.91
N MET A 130 43.19 39.47 45.58
CA MET A 130 43.56 40.63 44.74
C MET A 130 43.26 40.35 43.27
N ARG A 131 42.54 41.29 42.66
CA ARG A 131 42.37 41.42 41.21
C ARG A 131 43.74 41.62 40.57
N HIS A 132 44.11 40.78 39.60
CA HIS A 132 44.85 41.27 38.45
C HIS A 132 44.34 40.64 37.15
N GLN A 133 43.97 41.56 36.29
CA GLN A 133 43.45 41.45 34.93
C GLN A 133 44.53 40.88 34.01
N LYS A 134 44.40 39.61 33.62
CA LYS A 134 45.07 38.97 32.48
C LYS A 134 44.43 37.59 32.28
N ASP A 135 43.54 37.46 31.29
CA ASP A 135 43.28 36.22 30.53
C ASP A 135 42.04 36.35 29.61
N SER A 136 42.04 37.33 28.70
CA SER A 136 41.04 37.44 27.64
C SER A 136 41.44 36.72 26.34
N ARG A 137 42.53 35.94 26.32
CA ARG A 137 42.96 35.16 25.15
C ARG A 137 42.76 33.64 25.25
N ARG A 138 42.30 33.12 26.39
CA ARG A 138 42.01 31.68 26.56
C ARG A 138 40.53 31.31 26.36
N PHE A 139 39.62 32.28 26.32
CA PHE A 139 38.19 32.04 26.10
C PHE A 139 37.76 32.03 24.63
N ALA A 140 38.57 32.56 23.71
CA ALA A 140 38.23 32.58 22.28
C ALA A 140 38.42 31.22 21.59
N LEU A 141 39.33 30.36 22.06
CA LEU A 141 39.51 29.01 21.51
C LEU A 141 38.50 27.99 22.07
N ALA A 142 38.06 28.16 23.32
CA ALA A 142 37.07 27.26 23.94
C ALA A 142 35.65 27.46 23.37
N ALA A 143 35.29 28.69 22.98
CA ALA A 143 34.01 28.99 22.36
C ALA A 143 33.90 28.45 20.91
N PHE A 144 35.02 28.38 20.17
CA PHE A 144 35.04 27.77 18.84
C PHE A 144 35.01 26.23 18.89
N ALA A 145 35.64 25.60 19.89
CA ALA A 145 35.60 24.15 20.04
C ALA A 145 34.22 23.63 20.51
N ALA A 146 33.49 24.41 21.31
CA ALA A 146 32.12 24.07 21.72
C ALA A 146 31.08 24.29 20.60
N GLY A 147 31.31 25.23 19.68
CA GLY A 147 30.46 25.45 18.50
C GLY A 147 30.55 24.33 17.45
N SER A 148 31.72 23.68 17.33
CA SER A 148 31.94 22.58 16.38
C SER A 148 31.21 21.28 16.74
N LEU A 149 30.90 21.07 18.02
CA LEU A 149 30.20 19.87 18.50
C LEU A 149 28.69 19.90 18.24
N PHE A 150 28.10 21.05 17.91
CA PHE A 150 26.69 21.17 17.53
C PHE A 150 26.44 21.05 16.02
N LEU A 151 27.49 20.93 15.20
CA LEU A 151 27.39 20.72 13.75
C LEU A 151 27.66 19.27 13.32
N ALA A 152 27.90 18.37 14.26
CA ALA A 152 27.88 16.93 13.99
C ALA A 152 26.43 16.49 13.82
N GLY A 153 25.85 16.81 12.65
CA GLY A 153 24.57 16.26 12.22
C GLY A 153 24.62 14.74 12.43
N CYS A 154 23.62 14.20 13.12
CA CYS A 154 23.51 12.77 13.39
C CYS A 154 23.56 12.01 12.06
N ALA A 155 24.75 11.56 11.68
CA ALA A 155 24.92 10.66 10.57
C ALA A 155 24.33 9.32 11.01
N THR A 156 23.03 9.13 10.75
CA THR A 156 22.39 7.82 10.90
C THR A 156 23.22 6.85 10.07
N PRO A 157 23.80 5.80 10.69
CA PRO A 157 24.61 4.84 9.97
C PRO A 157 23.79 4.28 8.80
N PRO A 158 24.42 4.01 7.64
CA PRO A 158 23.70 3.49 6.50
C PRO A 158 22.94 2.22 6.91
N PRO A 159 21.71 2.03 6.41
CA PRO A 159 20.92 0.86 6.76
C PRO A 159 21.71 -0.41 6.41
N ARG A 160 21.73 -1.35 7.33
CA ARG A 160 22.47 -2.61 7.14
C ARG A 160 21.75 -3.44 6.07
N LEU A 161 22.51 -4.08 5.18
CA LEU A 161 21.93 -5.01 4.20
C LEU A 161 21.09 -6.07 4.92
N GLY A 162 19.85 -6.28 4.48
CA GLY A 162 18.90 -7.19 5.11
C GLY A 162 18.19 -6.65 6.36
N SER A 163 18.46 -5.40 6.78
CA SER A 163 17.64 -4.76 7.82
C SER A 163 16.27 -4.38 7.27
N PHE A 164 15.22 -4.67 8.05
CA PHE A 164 13.87 -4.27 7.73
C PHE A 164 13.70 -2.77 7.99
N VAL A 165 12.98 -2.11 7.08
CA VAL A 165 12.50 -0.75 7.33
C VAL A 165 11.24 -0.85 8.18
N PRO A 166 11.23 -0.34 9.42
CA PRO A 166 10.05 -0.40 10.25
C PRO A 166 8.95 0.54 9.69
N ARG A 167 7.70 0.08 9.78
CA ARG A 167 6.49 0.88 9.55
C ARG A 167 6.14 1.65 10.82
N THR A 168 5.61 2.86 10.69
CA THR A 168 5.02 3.57 11.84
C THR A 168 3.59 3.12 12.10
N GLY A 169 2.90 2.58 11.08
CA GLY A 169 1.54 2.06 11.20
C GLY A 169 0.46 3.13 10.99
N ASP A 170 0.81 4.26 10.38
CA ASP A 170 -0.12 5.35 10.05
C ASP A 170 -0.07 5.72 8.56
N GLU A 171 0.72 5.01 7.75
CA GLU A 171 0.93 5.37 6.36
C GLU A 171 0.06 4.55 5.42
N ILE A 172 -0.53 5.18 4.41
CA ILE A 172 -1.18 4.51 3.27
C ILE A 172 -0.20 4.34 2.11
N VAL A 173 -0.50 3.45 1.19
CA VAL A 173 0.24 3.25 -0.05
C VAL A 173 -0.45 3.96 -1.21
N VAL A 174 0.29 4.81 -1.90
CA VAL A 174 -0.15 5.53 -3.10
C VAL A 174 0.87 5.37 -4.21
N ALA A 175 0.52 4.63 -5.26
CA ALA A 175 1.41 4.30 -6.37
C ALA A 175 2.75 3.70 -5.88
N GLY A 176 2.68 2.76 -4.94
CA GLY A 176 3.83 2.09 -4.32
C GLY A 176 4.62 2.94 -3.32
N ARG A 177 4.17 4.16 -2.99
CA ARG A 177 4.83 5.06 -2.02
C ARG A 177 4.03 5.13 -0.73
N TYR A 178 4.70 5.13 0.41
CA TYR A 178 4.08 5.31 1.72
C TYR A 178 3.85 6.80 2.01
N VAL A 179 2.65 7.13 2.50
CA VAL A 179 2.23 8.50 2.83
C VAL A 179 1.58 8.49 4.22
N HIS A 180 2.11 9.28 5.16
CA HIS A 180 1.56 9.41 6.51
C HIS A 180 0.15 9.98 6.48
N THR A 181 -0.73 9.41 7.29
CA THR A 181 -2.11 9.90 7.50
C THR A 181 -2.32 10.50 8.88
N GLY A 182 -1.50 10.13 9.88
CA GLY A 182 -1.71 10.49 11.28
C GLY A 182 -2.82 9.71 12.00
N THR A 183 -3.41 8.69 11.36
CA THR A 183 -4.37 7.75 11.99
C THR A 183 -3.87 6.30 11.85
N PRO A 184 -4.24 5.36 12.74
CA PRO A 184 -3.83 3.96 12.59
C PRO A 184 -4.28 3.33 11.27
N VAL A 185 -3.32 2.75 10.53
CA VAL A 185 -3.52 2.08 9.24
C VAL A 185 -3.01 0.65 9.30
N VAL A 186 -3.81 -0.28 8.78
CA VAL A 186 -3.42 -1.66 8.49
C VAL A 186 -3.43 -1.87 6.98
N LEU A 187 -2.26 -2.13 6.40
CA LEU A 187 -2.13 -2.44 4.98
C LEU A 187 -2.49 -3.90 4.70
N TRP A 188 -2.84 -4.19 3.45
CA TRP A 188 -3.04 -5.56 2.97
C TRP A 188 -1.82 -6.48 3.16
N THR A 189 -0.61 -5.90 3.22
CA THR A 189 0.63 -6.64 3.49
C THR A 189 0.93 -6.84 4.97
N ASP A 190 0.22 -6.15 5.86
CA ASP A 190 0.45 -6.22 7.30
C ASP A 190 -0.24 -7.47 7.90
N PRO A 191 0.27 -8.02 9.00
CA PRO A 191 -0.42 -9.06 9.74
C PRO A 191 -1.85 -8.66 10.12
N GLY A 192 -2.83 -9.43 9.65
CA GLY A 192 -4.25 -9.16 9.86
C GLY A 192 -4.85 -8.13 8.90
N GLY A 193 -4.10 -7.69 7.89
CA GLY A 193 -4.62 -6.92 6.76
C GLY A 193 -5.53 -7.75 5.85
N TYR A 194 -6.31 -7.04 5.04
CA TYR A 194 -7.20 -7.63 4.04
C TYR A 194 -6.62 -7.43 2.65
N ASP A 195 -6.31 -8.52 1.96
CA ASP A 195 -5.55 -8.51 0.70
C ASP A 195 -6.44 -8.73 -0.53
N ALA A 196 -6.85 -7.63 -1.16
CA ALA A 196 -7.67 -7.65 -2.36
C ALA A 196 -6.90 -8.06 -3.63
N TYR A 197 -5.56 -8.22 -3.55
CA TYR A 197 -4.78 -8.80 -4.64
C TYR A 197 -4.89 -10.33 -4.70
N ARG A 198 -5.40 -10.98 -3.64
CA ARG A 198 -5.62 -12.43 -3.64
C ARG A 198 -6.79 -12.82 -4.53
N VAL A 199 -6.61 -13.93 -5.24
CA VAL A 199 -7.68 -14.51 -6.07
C VAL A 199 -8.53 -15.48 -5.27
N GLU A 200 -7.98 -16.00 -4.19
CA GLU A 200 -8.62 -16.92 -3.27
C GLU A 200 -9.64 -16.22 -2.38
N ARG A 201 -10.69 -16.95 -2.00
CA ARG A 201 -11.63 -16.53 -0.94
C ARG A 201 -10.91 -16.52 0.41
N ARG A 202 -11.06 -15.44 1.17
CA ARG A 202 -10.35 -15.23 2.43
C ARG A 202 -10.95 -16.02 3.59
N PHE A 203 -12.26 -16.20 3.60
CA PHE A 203 -13.03 -16.75 4.72
C PHE A 203 -13.67 -18.11 4.41
N ALA A 204 -13.56 -18.60 3.18
CA ALA A 204 -13.92 -19.97 2.83
C ALA A 204 -12.95 -21.00 3.46
N PRO A 205 -13.39 -22.26 3.64
CA PRO A 205 -12.48 -23.36 3.96
C PRO A 205 -11.29 -23.41 2.99
N LEU A 206 -10.09 -23.69 3.50
CA LEU A 206 -8.84 -23.58 2.73
C LEU A 206 -8.84 -24.49 1.48
N ASP A 207 -9.43 -25.68 1.58
CA ASP A 207 -9.59 -26.65 0.50
C ASP A 207 -10.59 -26.23 -0.59
N LYS A 208 -11.34 -25.14 -0.34
CA LYS A 208 -12.34 -24.57 -1.25
C LYS A 208 -12.08 -23.10 -1.59
N ALA A 209 -10.97 -22.55 -1.11
CA ALA A 209 -10.66 -21.13 -1.24
C ALA A 209 -10.10 -20.77 -2.63
N ASP A 210 -9.62 -21.74 -3.40
CA ASP A 210 -9.03 -21.50 -4.72
C ASP A 210 -10.03 -20.91 -5.72
N TRP A 211 -9.51 -20.28 -6.78
CA TRP A 211 -10.32 -19.61 -7.78
C TRP A 211 -11.33 -20.55 -8.46
N LYS A 212 -10.91 -21.76 -8.84
CA LYS A 212 -11.76 -22.68 -9.61
C LYS A 212 -12.99 -23.07 -8.78
N THR A 213 -12.76 -23.52 -7.54
CA THR A 213 -13.85 -23.88 -6.63
C THR A 213 -14.72 -22.68 -6.29
N SER A 214 -14.11 -21.50 -6.08
CA SER A 214 -14.85 -20.28 -5.75
C SER A 214 -15.77 -19.82 -6.87
N HIS A 215 -15.33 -19.88 -8.14
CA HIS A 215 -16.14 -19.56 -9.31
C HIS A 215 -17.31 -20.54 -9.49
N GLU A 216 -17.10 -21.82 -9.18
CA GLU A 216 -18.14 -22.85 -9.25
C GLU A 216 -19.17 -22.71 -8.12
N GLU A 217 -18.74 -22.38 -6.90
CA GLU A 217 -19.62 -22.31 -5.71
C GLU A 217 -20.31 -20.95 -5.53
N VAL A 218 -19.72 -19.85 -6.01
CA VAL A 218 -20.22 -18.49 -5.80
C VAL A 218 -20.49 -17.82 -7.15
N LYS A 219 -21.76 -17.80 -7.54
CA LYS A 219 -22.22 -17.30 -8.84
C LYS A 219 -21.75 -15.90 -9.20
N ASP A 220 -21.63 -15.01 -8.21
CA ASP A 220 -21.27 -13.60 -8.46
C ASP A 220 -19.76 -13.41 -8.70
N LEU A 221 -18.93 -14.43 -8.46
CA LEU A 221 -17.48 -14.39 -8.71
C LEU A 221 -17.16 -14.67 -10.18
N ASP A 222 -17.21 -13.64 -11.02
CA ASP A 222 -16.99 -13.78 -12.47
C ASP A 222 -15.52 -13.68 -12.91
N THR A 223 -14.66 -13.08 -12.09
CA THR A 223 -13.25 -12.84 -12.41
C THR A 223 -12.33 -13.14 -11.23
N PRO A 224 -11.11 -13.64 -11.47
CA PRO A 224 -10.17 -13.93 -10.39
C PRO A 224 -9.74 -12.66 -9.63
N ASN A 225 -9.66 -11.53 -10.33
CA ASN A 225 -9.36 -10.23 -9.71
C ASN A 225 -10.67 -9.48 -9.43
N ARG A 226 -10.72 -8.72 -8.34
CA ARG A 226 -11.85 -7.86 -7.94
C ARG A 226 -11.60 -6.37 -8.25
N PHE A 227 -10.56 -6.11 -9.02
CA PHE A 227 -10.09 -4.79 -9.41
C PHE A 227 -9.49 -4.90 -10.82
N ASN A 228 -9.20 -3.76 -11.43
CA ASN A 228 -8.43 -3.72 -12.66
C ASN A 228 -7.55 -2.46 -12.72
N MET A 229 -6.77 -2.30 -13.78
CA MET A 229 -5.99 -1.08 -13.98
C MET A 229 -6.89 0.10 -14.38
N ARG A 230 -6.61 1.29 -13.84
CA ARG A 230 -7.18 2.56 -14.32
C ARG A 230 -6.73 2.81 -15.76
N LYS A 231 -7.68 3.01 -16.68
CA LYS A 231 -7.40 3.27 -18.12
C LYS A 231 -8.00 4.57 -18.62
N ALA A 232 -9.03 5.10 -17.93
CA ALA A 232 -9.69 6.32 -18.35
C ALA A 232 -8.72 7.51 -18.31
N GLY A 233 -8.70 8.33 -19.36
CA GLY A 233 -7.83 9.50 -19.45
C GLY A 233 -6.35 9.20 -19.71
N LEU A 234 -5.99 7.95 -20.03
CA LEU A 234 -4.62 7.57 -20.39
C LEU A 234 -4.47 7.36 -21.89
N THR A 235 -3.31 7.72 -22.43
CA THR A 235 -2.89 7.35 -23.78
C THR A 235 -2.49 5.87 -23.86
N THR A 236 -2.48 5.29 -25.07
CA THR A 236 -2.02 3.90 -25.29
C THR A 236 -0.61 3.64 -24.76
N ASN A 237 0.30 4.60 -24.91
CA ASN A 237 1.68 4.48 -24.42
C ASN A 237 1.75 4.49 -22.88
N GLU A 238 0.90 5.29 -22.23
CA GLU A 238 0.79 5.30 -20.77
C GLU A 238 0.19 3.99 -20.26
N VAL A 239 -0.86 3.48 -20.89
CA VAL A 239 -1.43 2.16 -20.58
C VAL A 239 -0.37 1.07 -20.68
N GLU A 240 0.42 1.05 -21.76
CA GLU A 240 1.51 0.09 -21.95
C GLU A 240 2.64 0.23 -20.93
N ARG A 241 2.96 1.44 -20.49
CA ARG A 241 3.93 1.69 -19.42
C ARG A 241 3.41 1.24 -18.05
N PHE A 242 2.14 1.52 -17.75
CA PHE A 242 1.57 1.30 -16.42
C PHE A 242 1.00 -0.09 -16.20
N ARG A 243 0.74 -0.88 -17.26
CA ARG A 243 0.20 -2.25 -17.13
C ARG A 243 1.07 -3.19 -16.28
N GLY A 244 2.35 -2.89 -16.12
CA GLY A 244 3.27 -3.60 -15.22
C GLY A 244 3.29 -3.09 -13.77
N GLY A 245 2.36 -2.21 -13.39
CA GLY A 245 2.23 -1.66 -12.03
C GLY A 245 3.09 -0.43 -11.72
N GLY A 246 3.89 0.05 -12.68
CA GLY A 246 4.81 1.20 -12.57
C GLY A 246 4.14 2.56 -12.73
N TRP A 247 3.17 2.87 -11.87
CA TRP A 247 2.54 4.18 -11.82
C TRP A 247 3.45 5.22 -11.20
N GLU A 248 3.56 6.38 -11.85
CA GLU A 248 4.14 7.57 -11.23
C GLU A 248 3.02 8.36 -10.54
N LEU A 249 3.30 8.89 -9.35
CA LEU A 249 2.31 9.68 -8.59
C LEU A 249 1.69 10.82 -9.42
N PRO A 250 2.43 11.63 -10.20
CA PRO A 250 1.84 12.69 -11.03
C PRO A 250 0.83 12.19 -12.08
N ALA A 251 1.03 10.98 -12.61
CA ALA A 251 0.09 10.40 -13.56
C ALA A 251 -1.21 10.00 -12.85
N LEU A 252 -1.11 9.42 -11.65
CA LEU A 252 -2.29 9.07 -10.84
C LEU A 252 -3.05 10.32 -10.38
N GLN A 253 -2.34 11.37 -9.96
CA GLN A 253 -2.89 12.67 -9.57
C GLN A 253 -3.73 13.35 -10.65
N ARG A 254 -3.45 13.07 -11.94
CA ARG A 254 -4.23 13.62 -13.05
C ARG A 254 -5.58 12.92 -13.25
N VAL A 255 -5.65 11.64 -12.90
CA VAL A 255 -6.78 10.73 -13.16
C VAL A 255 -7.74 10.65 -11.97
N VAL A 256 -7.21 10.71 -10.75
CA VAL A 256 -8.02 10.58 -9.53
C VAL A 256 -8.44 11.96 -9.04
N ASP A 257 -9.74 12.19 -8.99
CA ASP A 257 -10.36 13.47 -8.64
C ASP A 257 -11.60 13.36 -7.75
N GLN A 258 -12.01 12.13 -7.41
CA GLN A 258 -13.15 11.87 -6.53
C GLN A 258 -12.78 10.98 -5.35
N PHE A 259 -13.39 11.24 -4.20
CA PHE A 259 -13.37 10.33 -3.04
C PHE A 259 -14.79 9.94 -2.67
N VAL A 260 -15.13 8.65 -2.80
CA VAL A 260 -16.49 8.15 -2.57
C VAL A 260 -16.60 7.48 -1.20
N ILE A 261 -17.56 7.94 -0.42
CA ILE A 261 -17.86 7.44 0.92
C ILE A 261 -19.09 6.54 0.88
N HIS A 262 -18.94 5.35 1.45
CA HIS A 262 -19.97 4.34 1.62
C HIS A 262 -20.19 4.00 3.10
N PHE A 263 -21.34 3.41 3.41
CA PHE A 263 -21.44 2.50 4.54
C PHE A 263 -21.48 1.07 4.02
N ASP A 264 -21.05 0.12 4.86
CA ASP A 264 -20.88 -1.27 4.43
C ASP A 264 -22.15 -2.14 4.56
N VAL A 265 -23.12 -1.75 5.41
CA VAL A 265 -24.27 -2.59 5.81
C VAL A 265 -23.82 -3.92 6.44
N CYS A 266 -22.57 -4.01 6.89
CA CYS A 266 -21.94 -5.20 7.45
C CYS A 266 -21.61 -5.02 8.93
N GLY A 267 -21.34 -3.78 9.35
CA GLY A 267 -21.12 -3.37 10.73
C GLY A 267 -19.70 -3.61 11.24
N THR A 268 -18.83 -4.30 10.48
CA THR A 268 -17.38 -4.42 10.75
C THR A 268 -16.60 -4.57 9.44
N SER A 269 -15.34 -4.11 9.42
CA SER A 269 -14.49 -4.21 8.21
C SER A 269 -14.22 -5.66 7.82
N ARG A 270 -14.17 -6.58 8.79
CA ARG A 270 -14.01 -8.02 8.54
C ARG A 270 -15.16 -8.57 7.71
N GLN A 271 -16.40 -8.27 8.10
CA GLN A 271 -17.58 -8.75 7.39
C GLN A 271 -17.75 -8.02 6.06
N CYS A 272 -17.40 -6.72 5.99
CA CYS A 272 -17.35 -5.97 4.74
C CYS A 272 -16.44 -6.67 3.71
N PHE A 273 -15.18 -6.97 4.09
CA PHE A 273 -14.24 -7.64 3.20
C PHE A 273 -14.76 -9.02 2.76
N ASN A 274 -15.35 -9.79 3.68
CA ASN A 274 -15.96 -11.09 3.35
C ASN A 274 -17.03 -10.94 2.26
N VAL A 275 -17.95 -9.99 2.43
CA VAL A 275 -19.02 -9.77 1.46
C VAL A 275 -18.46 -9.31 0.10
N LEU A 276 -17.57 -8.32 0.08
CA LEU A 276 -17.05 -7.78 -1.17
C LEU A 276 -16.19 -8.81 -1.91
N HIS A 277 -15.23 -9.42 -1.20
CA HIS A 277 -14.20 -10.27 -1.79
C HIS A 277 -14.69 -11.69 -2.05
N ASP A 278 -15.33 -12.34 -1.08
CA ASP A 278 -15.68 -13.75 -1.18
C ASP A 278 -17.03 -13.99 -1.84
N HIS A 279 -17.90 -12.98 -1.88
CA HIS A 279 -19.30 -13.18 -2.26
C HIS A 279 -19.81 -12.31 -3.40
N ARG A 280 -19.25 -11.12 -3.64
CA ARG A 280 -19.83 -10.16 -4.59
C ARG A 280 -18.94 -9.76 -5.75
N ASN A 281 -17.70 -10.25 -5.76
CA ASN A 281 -16.69 -9.87 -6.76
C ASN A 281 -16.49 -8.35 -6.83
N LEU A 282 -16.46 -7.69 -5.66
CA LEU A 282 -16.27 -6.25 -5.53
C LEU A 282 -14.99 -5.98 -4.72
N SER A 283 -14.52 -4.73 -4.76
CA SER A 283 -13.39 -4.28 -3.96
C SER A 283 -13.54 -2.81 -3.60
N VAL A 284 -12.82 -2.39 -2.57
CA VAL A 284 -12.75 -1.00 -2.13
C VAL A 284 -11.32 -0.69 -1.69
N HIS A 285 -10.86 0.54 -1.86
CA HIS A 285 -9.50 0.90 -1.46
C HIS A 285 -9.35 0.84 0.06
N PHE A 286 -10.34 1.38 0.78
CA PHE A 286 -10.33 1.47 2.23
C PHE A 286 -11.57 0.86 2.88
N MET A 287 -11.38 0.29 4.06
CA MET A 287 -12.47 -0.02 4.99
C MET A 287 -12.15 0.61 6.34
N LEU A 288 -13.15 1.18 7.00
CA LEU A 288 -13.00 1.88 8.26
C LEU A 288 -13.86 1.23 9.35
N ASP A 289 -13.21 0.59 10.32
CA ASP A 289 -13.91 -0.16 11.37
C ASP A 289 -14.45 0.74 12.49
N LEU A 290 -15.27 0.16 13.37
CA LEU A 290 -15.97 0.88 14.45
C LEU A 290 -15.03 1.61 15.40
N ASP A 291 -13.83 1.07 15.63
CA ASP A 291 -12.81 1.61 16.53
C ASP A 291 -11.89 2.65 15.89
N GLY A 292 -12.15 3.03 14.63
CA GLY A 292 -11.32 3.97 13.88
C GLY A 292 -10.12 3.34 13.18
N THR A 293 -9.94 2.01 13.25
CA THR A 293 -8.90 1.33 12.46
C THR A 293 -9.19 1.49 10.97
N LEU A 294 -8.25 2.07 10.23
CA LEU A 294 -8.30 2.15 8.78
C LEU A 294 -7.58 0.95 8.15
N TYR A 295 -8.29 0.19 7.32
CA TYR A 295 -7.70 -0.87 6.50
C TYR A 295 -7.54 -0.38 5.06
N GLN A 296 -6.36 -0.52 4.48
CA GLN A 296 -6.16 -0.36 3.04
C GLN A 296 -6.03 -1.73 2.39
N THR A 297 -6.90 -2.06 1.43
CA THR A 297 -6.95 -3.42 0.86
C THR A 297 -6.23 -3.57 -0.48
N LEU A 298 -5.97 -2.45 -1.15
CA LEU A 298 -5.20 -2.36 -2.39
C LEU A 298 -4.61 -0.95 -2.59
N ASP A 299 -3.59 -0.83 -3.43
CA ASP A 299 -2.95 0.44 -3.78
C ASP A 299 -3.92 1.35 -4.56
N LEU A 300 -3.90 2.67 -4.30
CA LEU A 300 -4.75 3.65 -4.98
C LEU A 300 -4.53 3.74 -6.50
N LYS A 301 -3.42 3.20 -7.00
CA LYS A 301 -3.18 3.09 -8.45
C LYS A 301 -4.17 2.14 -9.14
N GLU A 302 -4.70 1.16 -8.41
CA GLU A 302 -5.68 0.23 -8.95
C GLU A 302 -7.06 0.89 -9.04
N ARG A 303 -7.90 0.36 -9.93
CA ARG A 303 -9.31 0.70 -10.04
C ARG A 303 -10.12 -0.33 -9.25
N ALA A 304 -10.44 0.01 -8.01
CA ALA A 304 -11.41 -0.74 -7.22
C ALA A 304 -12.80 -0.73 -7.88
N TRP A 305 -13.64 -1.72 -7.56
CA TRP A 305 -15.00 -1.84 -8.08
C TRP A 305 -16.02 -1.52 -6.97
N GLN A 306 -16.24 -0.23 -6.72
CA GLN A 306 -17.02 0.29 -5.58
C GLN A 306 -18.18 1.24 -5.97
N ALA A 307 -18.02 2.07 -7.01
CA ALA A 307 -19.01 3.09 -7.43
C ALA A 307 -19.22 3.15 -8.94
N THR A 308 -19.38 1.99 -9.58
CA THR A 308 -19.82 1.87 -10.99
C THR A 308 -19.08 2.80 -11.98
N ILE A 309 -19.72 3.87 -12.43
CA ILE A 309 -19.22 4.86 -13.40
C ILE A 309 -18.08 5.73 -12.82
N ALA A 310 -18.04 5.93 -11.51
CA ALA A 310 -17.01 6.71 -10.84
C ALA A 310 -15.72 5.92 -10.56
N ASN A 311 -15.74 4.58 -10.68
CA ASN A 311 -14.60 3.71 -10.31
C ASN A 311 -13.26 4.16 -10.93
N SER A 312 -13.27 4.58 -12.19
CA SER A 312 -12.04 4.90 -12.92
C SER A 312 -11.31 6.13 -12.38
N ARG A 313 -12.03 7.05 -11.73
CA ARG A 313 -11.54 8.36 -11.29
C ARG A 313 -11.61 8.58 -9.77
N SER A 314 -12.12 7.59 -9.04
CA SER A 314 -12.31 7.69 -7.60
C SER A 314 -11.44 6.75 -6.77
N VAL A 315 -11.17 7.20 -5.55
CA VAL A 315 -10.85 6.36 -4.40
C VAL A 315 -12.15 6.11 -3.63
N GLY A 316 -12.27 4.98 -2.95
CA GLY A 316 -13.51 4.60 -2.23
C GLY A 316 -13.20 4.10 -0.84
N ILE A 317 -14.12 4.34 0.10
CA ILE A 317 -14.08 3.83 1.47
C ILE A 317 -15.43 3.23 1.89
N GLU A 318 -15.39 2.05 2.48
CA GLU A 318 -16.53 1.42 3.16
C GLU A 318 -16.42 1.65 4.68
N ILE A 319 -17.40 2.33 5.28
CA ILE A 319 -17.40 2.58 6.72
C ILE A 319 -18.32 1.57 7.42
N ALA A 320 -17.80 0.92 8.45
CA ALA A 320 -18.57 -0.01 9.29
C ALA A 320 -19.80 0.67 9.89
N ASN A 321 -20.98 0.39 9.34
CA ASN A 321 -22.26 0.93 9.80
C ASN A 321 -23.42 0.11 9.20
N MET A 322 -24.45 -0.14 9.99
CA MET A 322 -25.58 -0.97 9.52
C MET A 322 -26.48 -0.29 8.49
N GLY A 323 -26.28 1.00 8.20
CA GLY A 323 -26.98 1.75 7.16
C GLY A 323 -28.28 2.38 7.64
N GLY A 324 -28.96 3.05 6.70
CA GLY A 324 -30.24 3.73 6.91
C GLY A 324 -31.43 2.96 6.32
N TYR A 325 -32.54 2.92 7.07
CA TYR A 325 -33.73 2.14 6.70
C TYR A 325 -35.00 2.99 6.77
N SER A 326 -35.92 2.79 5.82
CA SER A 326 -37.22 3.48 5.80
C SER A 326 -38.20 2.94 6.84
N HIS A 327 -38.15 1.63 7.10
CA HIS A 327 -39.06 0.93 7.98
C HIS A 327 -38.28 0.22 9.08
N LYS A 328 -38.74 0.38 10.32
CA LYS A 328 -38.08 -0.20 11.50
C LYS A 328 -38.10 -1.72 11.47
N GLU A 329 -39.22 -2.30 11.04
CA GLU A 329 -39.51 -3.74 11.01
C GLU A 329 -38.54 -4.52 10.11
N ASP A 330 -38.07 -3.89 9.03
CA ASP A 330 -37.13 -4.48 8.06
C ASP A 330 -35.66 -4.23 8.42
N SER A 331 -35.39 -3.55 9.53
CA SER A 331 -34.04 -3.07 9.86
C SER A 331 -33.33 -3.98 10.87
N PRO A 332 -32.02 -4.21 10.73
CA PRO A 332 -31.22 -4.92 11.73
C PRO A 332 -30.84 -4.04 12.92
N LEU A 333 -31.32 -2.79 12.99
CA LEU A 333 -30.82 -1.79 13.94
C LEU A 333 -30.98 -2.23 15.40
N GLU A 334 -32.11 -2.82 15.79
CA GLU A 334 -32.30 -3.29 17.18
C GLU A 334 -31.36 -4.43 17.59
N LYS A 335 -30.80 -5.17 16.62
CA LYS A 335 -29.81 -6.23 16.88
C LYS A 335 -28.41 -5.67 17.07
N TRP A 336 -28.16 -4.46 16.57
CA TRP A 336 -26.84 -3.83 16.52
C TRP A 336 -26.70 -2.62 17.45
N TYR A 337 -27.80 -2.08 17.96
CA TYR A 337 -27.79 -0.93 18.84
C TYR A 337 -28.69 -1.18 20.04
N ALA A 338 -28.12 -1.00 21.24
CA ALA A 338 -28.83 -1.09 22.50
C ALA A 338 -28.54 0.16 23.35
N LYS A 339 -29.42 0.46 24.32
CA LYS A 339 -29.10 1.43 25.37
C LYS A 339 -28.40 0.70 26.52
N ASP A 340 -27.38 1.33 27.10
CA ASP A 340 -26.77 0.89 28.36
C ASP A 340 -27.58 1.41 29.57
N PRO A 341 -27.20 1.05 30.82
CA PRO A 341 -27.91 1.50 32.01
C PRO A 341 -27.97 3.03 32.17
N ASP A 342 -27.05 3.78 31.57
CA ASP A 342 -27.01 5.24 31.60
C ASP A 342 -27.87 5.87 30.47
N GLY A 343 -28.61 5.06 29.71
CA GLY A 343 -29.42 5.50 28.58
C GLY A 343 -28.60 5.88 27.34
N LYS A 344 -27.31 5.54 27.29
CA LYS A 344 -26.45 5.82 26.14
C LYS A 344 -26.50 4.69 25.12
N ALA A 345 -26.62 5.03 23.84
CA ALA A 345 -26.51 4.07 22.77
C ALA A 345 -25.12 3.43 22.76
N ARG A 346 -25.11 2.11 22.57
CA ARG A 346 -23.92 1.29 22.35
C ARG A 346 -24.15 0.38 21.16
N ILE A 347 -23.09 0.13 20.42
CA ILE A 347 -23.08 -0.83 19.33
C ILE A 347 -22.89 -2.22 19.94
N THR A 348 -23.74 -3.16 19.54
CA THR A 348 -23.71 -4.56 19.95
C THR A 348 -23.39 -5.43 18.75
N ILE A 349 -22.14 -5.87 18.65
CA ILE A 349 -21.74 -6.80 17.59
C ILE A 349 -22.45 -8.14 17.85
N PRO A 350 -23.24 -8.67 16.90
CA PRO A 350 -23.92 -9.95 17.07
C PRO A 350 -22.93 -11.10 17.32
N GLU A 351 -23.26 -12.01 18.24
CA GLU A 351 -22.39 -13.12 18.67
C GLU A 351 -21.83 -13.95 17.51
N ARG A 352 -22.62 -14.15 16.45
CA ARG A 352 -22.19 -14.87 15.23
C ARG A 352 -20.98 -14.25 14.52
N LEU A 353 -20.64 -12.99 14.81
CA LEU A 353 -19.48 -12.28 14.27
C LEU A 353 -18.28 -12.28 15.24
N GLY A 354 -18.41 -12.91 16.42
CA GLY A 354 -17.38 -12.94 17.44
C GLY A 354 -17.03 -11.54 17.95
N ASP A 355 -15.73 -11.24 18.02
CA ASP A 355 -15.20 -9.92 18.36
C ASP A 355 -15.33 -8.88 17.23
N GLY A 356 -15.89 -9.28 16.08
CA GLY A 356 -16.05 -8.44 14.90
C GLY A 356 -14.75 -8.12 14.15
N GLY A 357 -13.59 -8.56 14.66
CA GLY A 357 -12.27 -8.14 14.17
C GLY A 357 -11.78 -6.81 14.74
N ILE A 358 -12.43 -6.28 15.79
CA ILE A 358 -12.03 -5.02 16.43
C ILE A 358 -10.63 -5.15 17.04
N ARG A 359 -9.76 -4.18 16.76
CA ARG A 359 -8.34 -4.23 17.16
C ARG A 359 -8.09 -3.57 18.50
N THR A 360 -8.90 -2.58 18.85
CA THR A 360 -8.77 -1.84 20.10
C THR A 360 -9.27 -2.70 21.27
N PRO A 361 -8.39 -3.09 22.22
CA PRO A 361 -8.80 -3.92 23.34
C PRO A 361 -9.85 -3.23 24.20
N ASN A 362 -10.87 -3.98 24.62
CA ASN A 362 -11.98 -3.50 25.45
C ASN A 362 -12.77 -2.32 24.85
N PHE A 363 -12.74 -2.17 23.51
CA PHE A 363 -13.46 -1.10 22.83
C PHE A 363 -14.97 -1.25 23.01
N VAL A 364 -15.63 -0.13 23.33
CA VAL A 364 -17.08 -0.02 23.38
C VAL A 364 -17.53 0.99 22.34
N GLY A 365 -18.02 0.49 21.21
CA GLY A 365 -18.50 1.32 20.11
C GLY A 365 -19.76 2.10 20.50
N ARG A 366 -19.76 3.41 20.21
CA ARG A 366 -20.90 4.30 20.44
C ARG A 366 -21.10 5.24 19.26
N PRO A 367 -22.33 5.37 18.75
CA PRO A 367 -22.66 6.41 17.79
C PRO A 367 -22.35 7.81 18.36
N ALA A 368 -21.85 8.74 17.54
CA ALA A 368 -21.53 10.09 17.97
C ALA A 368 -22.77 10.87 18.46
N ARG A 369 -23.93 10.63 17.85
CA ARG A 369 -25.25 11.07 18.37
C ARG A 369 -25.97 9.91 19.06
N ASN A 370 -26.49 10.17 20.26
CA ASN A 370 -27.10 9.13 21.10
C ASN A 370 -28.40 8.54 20.51
N GLU A 371 -29.16 9.36 19.81
CA GLU A 371 -30.39 8.95 19.14
C GLU A 371 -30.15 8.75 17.64
N PRO A 372 -30.88 7.82 17.00
CA PRO A 372 -30.79 7.64 15.56
C PRO A 372 -31.19 8.92 14.83
N VAL A 373 -30.51 9.17 13.72
CA VAL A 373 -30.73 10.31 12.85
C VAL A 373 -31.80 9.94 11.84
N VAL A 374 -32.75 10.84 11.66
CA VAL A 374 -33.78 10.73 10.63
C VAL A 374 -33.54 11.81 9.59
N GLY A 375 -33.37 11.41 8.33
CA GLY A 375 -33.17 12.34 7.22
C GLY A 375 -33.64 11.76 5.90
N GLU A 376 -33.70 12.60 4.88
CA GLU A 376 -34.14 12.21 3.54
C GLU A 376 -32.94 12.00 2.62
N ILE A 377 -32.91 10.88 1.89
CA ILE A 377 -31.94 10.61 0.81
C ILE A 377 -32.72 10.08 -0.39
N GLN A 378 -32.53 10.66 -1.57
CA GLN A 378 -33.28 10.30 -2.80
C GLN A 378 -34.82 10.33 -2.62
N GLY A 379 -35.34 11.30 -1.85
CA GLY A 379 -36.78 11.37 -1.55
C GLY A 379 -37.28 10.31 -0.56
N ARG A 380 -36.38 9.49 0.01
CA ARG A 380 -36.72 8.45 0.99
C ARG A 380 -36.32 8.91 2.38
N LYS A 381 -37.27 8.92 3.30
CA LYS A 381 -37.01 9.14 4.73
C LYS A 381 -36.35 7.89 5.32
N LEU A 382 -35.14 8.04 5.85
CA LEU A 382 -34.33 6.96 6.42
C LEU A 382 -34.03 7.25 7.88
N THR A 383 -33.97 6.19 8.68
CA THR A 383 -33.48 6.20 10.06
C THR A 383 -32.16 5.46 10.11
N GLN A 384 -31.10 6.09 10.63
CA GLN A 384 -29.74 5.56 10.69
C GLN A 384 -29.09 5.96 12.02
N TYR A 385 -28.36 5.05 12.66
CA TYR A 385 -27.48 5.41 13.77
C TYR A 385 -26.18 6.03 13.24
N ASP A 386 -25.73 7.07 13.93
CA ASP A 386 -24.50 7.79 13.58
C ASP A 386 -23.25 6.91 13.62
N TYR A 387 -22.22 7.37 12.93
CA TYR A 387 -20.87 6.82 12.98
C TYR A 387 -20.22 7.09 14.34
N THR A 388 -19.19 6.31 14.70
CA THR A 388 -18.46 6.51 15.95
C THR A 388 -17.56 7.74 15.88
N PRO A 389 -17.23 8.40 17.01
CA PRO A 389 -16.24 9.47 17.03
C PRO A 389 -14.88 9.05 16.44
N GLN A 390 -14.46 7.82 16.67
CA GLN A 390 -13.21 7.26 16.16
C GLN A 390 -13.23 7.13 14.62
N GLN A 391 -14.39 6.77 14.05
CA GLN A 391 -14.58 6.78 12.60
C GLN A 391 -14.48 8.20 12.03
N TYR A 392 -15.12 9.20 12.64
CA TYR A 392 -15.00 10.59 12.19
C TYR A 392 -13.56 11.08 12.19
N GLU A 393 -12.79 10.76 13.22
CA GLU A 393 -11.38 11.15 13.34
C GLU A 393 -10.54 10.55 12.21
N ALA A 394 -10.57 9.22 12.07
CA ALA A 394 -9.80 8.51 11.05
C ALA A 394 -10.22 8.90 9.62
N LEU A 395 -11.51 9.11 9.39
CA LEU A 395 -12.03 9.53 8.09
C LEU A 395 -11.61 10.96 7.74
N ALA A 396 -11.54 11.88 8.70
CA ALA A 396 -11.05 13.23 8.48
C ALA A 396 -9.55 13.23 8.13
N HIS A 397 -8.74 12.46 8.86
CA HIS A 397 -7.32 12.25 8.58
C HIS A 397 -7.09 11.66 7.17
N LEU A 398 -7.86 10.64 6.80
CA LEU A 398 -7.79 10.08 5.46
C LEU A 398 -8.22 11.09 4.39
N THR A 399 -9.32 11.82 4.63
CA THR A 399 -9.83 12.82 3.69
C THR A 399 -8.81 13.94 3.45
N ALA A 400 -8.24 14.49 4.53
CA ALA A 400 -7.18 15.49 4.46
C ALA A 400 -5.96 14.98 3.68
N THR A 401 -5.55 13.74 3.96
CA THR A 401 -4.44 13.07 3.27
C THR A 401 -4.72 12.95 1.78
N LEU A 402 -5.89 12.43 1.40
CA LEU A 402 -6.28 12.25 -0.01
C LEU A 402 -6.39 13.60 -0.73
N CYS A 403 -6.91 14.65 -0.11
CA CYS A 403 -6.98 15.98 -0.70
C CYS A 403 -5.58 16.59 -0.91
N LYS A 404 -4.62 16.34 0.00
CA LYS A 404 -3.22 16.77 -0.17
C LYS A 404 -2.49 15.98 -1.24
N VAL A 405 -2.70 14.66 -1.30
CA VAL A 405 -2.05 13.79 -2.28
C VAL A 405 -2.67 13.96 -3.66
N PHE A 406 -3.97 14.13 -3.77
CA PHE A 406 -4.71 14.28 -5.03
C PHE A 406 -5.35 15.67 -5.09
N PRO A 407 -4.68 16.68 -5.68
CA PRO A 407 -5.14 18.08 -5.63
C PRO A 407 -6.46 18.34 -6.38
N LYS A 408 -6.93 17.37 -7.18
CA LYS A 408 -8.25 17.40 -7.80
C LYS A 408 -9.36 16.90 -6.86
N ILE A 409 -9.06 16.12 -5.83
CA ILE A 409 -10.04 15.85 -4.77
C ILE A 409 -10.10 17.11 -3.91
N LYS A 410 -11.08 17.98 -4.18
CA LYS A 410 -11.34 19.14 -3.33
C LYS A 410 -11.91 18.66 -1.99
N CYS A 411 -11.47 19.29 -0.90
CA CYS A 411 -12.01 19.03 0.44
C CYS A 411 -13.37 19.73 0.62
N ASP A 412 -14.31 19.38 -0.26
CA ASP A 412 -15.69 19.86 -0.28
C ASP A 412 -16.64 18.72 -0.72
N TYR A 413 -17.93 18.92 -0.51
CA TYR A 413 -19.00 17.98 -0.89
C TYR A 413 -20.12 18.71 -1.67
N PRO A 414 -20.99 18.00 -2.41
CA PRO A 414 -22.01 18.66 -3.23
C PRO A 414 -23.05 19.41 -2.39
N ARG A 415 -23.21 20.71 -2.69
CA ARG A 415 -24.16 21.61 -2.03
C ARG A 415 -25.05 22.30 -3.06
N ASP A 416 -26.28 22.59 -2.66
CA ASP A 416 -27.23 23.38 -3.45
C ASP A 416 -26.85 24.86 -3.46
N GLU A 417 -27.66 25.67 -4.15
CA GLU A 417 -27.46 27.12 -4.27
C GLU A 417 -27.51 27.86 -2.92
N HIS A 418 -28.03 27.22 -1.87
CA HIS A 418 -28.10 27.75 -0.51
C HIS A 418 -26.97 27.21 0.39
N GLY A 419 -26.03 26.45 -0.17
CA GLY A 419 -24.91 25.86 0.57
C GLY A 419 -25.31 24.64 1.40
N LYS A 420 -26.51 24.08 1.23
CA LYS A 420 -26.94 22.87 1.93
C LYS A 420 -26.56 21.62 1.14
N LEU A 421 -26.25 20.53 1.83
CA LEU A 421 -26.01 19.22 1.22
C LEU A 421 -27.09 18.87 0.20
N ILE A 422 -26.69 18.32 -0.96
CA ILE A 422 -27.61 17.73 -1.95
C ILE A 422 -27.82 16.24 -1.60
N PRO A 423 -28.94 15.80 -1.01
CA PRO A 423 -29.12 14.43 -0.52
C PRO A 423 -29.61 13.46 -1.61
N ARG A 424 -29.10 13.60 -2.84
CA ARG A 424 -29.60 12.86 -4.01
C ARG A 424 -28.54 12.71 -5.08
N LYS A 425 -28.84 11.92 -6.11
CA LYS A 425 -27.99 11.79 -7.29
C LYS A 425 -27.78 13.17 -7.93
N LEU A 426 -26.52 13.44 -8.29
CA LEU A 426 -26.17 14.58 -9.13
C LEU A 426 -26.55 14.29 -10.59
N ASP A 427 -26.94 15.33 -11.29
CA ASP A 427 -27.15 15.25 -12.73
C ASP A 427 -25.84 14.83 -13.41
N ASP A 428 -25.94 14.09 -14.52
CA ASP A 428 -24.75 13.44 -15.12
C ASP A 428 -23.66 14.45 -15.49
N ASP A 429 -24.04 15.60 -16.05
CA ASP A 429 -23.12 16.69 -16.38
C ASP A 429 -22.44 17.30 -15.14
N ALA A 430 -23.16 17.38 -14.02
CA ALA A 430 -22.61 17.88 -12.77
C ALA A 430 -21.65 16.85 -12.15
N LEU A 431 -22.04 15.58 -12.14
CA LEU A 431 -21.21 14.48 -11.65
C LEU A 431 -19.92 14.30 -12.48
N GLU A 432 -19.99 14.46 -13.80
CA GLU A 432 -18.82 14.39 -14.69
C GLU A 432 -17.80 15.49 -14.37
N LYS A 433 -18.27 16.68 -14.00
CA LYS A 433 -17.40 17.84 -13.68
C LYS A 433 -17.00 17.89 -12.21
N TYR A 434 -17.64 17.12 -11.34
CA TYR A 434 -17.42 17.21 -9.91
C TYR A 434 -16.06 16.64 -9.49
N GLU A 435 -15.31 17.46 -8.76
CA GLU A 435 -13.98 17.20 -8.21
C GLU A 435 -14.08 17.37 -6.69
N GLY A 436 -14.02 16.27 -5.92
CA GLY A 436 -14.20 16.34 -4.46
C GLY A 436 -14.73 15.07 -3.79
N VAL A 437 -15.32 15.24 -2.60
CA VAL A 437 -15.83 14.15 -1.77
C VAL A 437 -17.31 13.90 -2.07
N LEU A 438 -17.69 12.64 -2.29
CA LEU A 438 -19.03 12.24 -2.70
C LEU A 438 -19.54 11.12 -1.80
N GLY A 439 -20.79 11.21 -1.36
CA GLY A 439 -21.56 10.02 -1.01
C GLY A 439 -21.95 9.22 -2.25
N HIS A 440 -22.10 7.90 -2.14
CA HIS A 440 -22.52 7.05 -3.26
C HIS A 440 -23.89 7.41 -3.83
N TYR A 441 -24.80 7.92 -2.99
CA TYR A 441 -26.10 8.42 -3.47
C TYR A 441 -25.97 9.59 -4.44
N HIS A 442 -24.86 10.35 -4.44
CA HIS A 442 -24.61 11.38 -5.45
C HIS A 442 -24.33 10.80 -6.83
N ILE A 443 -23.99 9.51 -6.92
CA ILE A 443 -23.57 8.81 -8.13
C ILE A 443 -24.72 7.97 -8.71
N GLN A 444 -25.50 7.28 -7.86
CA GLN A 444 -26.55 6.36 -8.31
C GLN A 444 -27.88 6.58 -7.57
N THR A 445 -29.00 6.50 -8.29
CA THR A 445 -30.35 6.70 -7.75
C THR A 445 -30.81 5.57 -6.82
N ASN A 446 -30.28 4.36 -6.98
CA ASN A 446 -30.60 3.20 -6.15
C ASN A 446 -29.72 3.10 -4.89
N LYS A 447 -28.84 4.08 -4.66
CA LYS A 447 -27.92 4.12 -3.53
C LYS A 447 -28.35 5.18 -2.53
N VAL A 448 -28.09 4.91 -1.27
CA VAL A 448 -28.45 5.76 -0.13
C VAL A 448 -27.28 6.02 0.80
N ASP A 449 -26.14 5.36 0.58
CA ASP A 449 -24.90 5.50 1.33
C ASP A 449 -24.17 6.83 1.01
N PRO A 450 -23.56 7.50 2.02
CA PRO A 450 -23.36 7.10 3.42
C PRO A 450 -24.57 7.39 4.36
N GLY A 451 -25.73 7.70 3.78
CA GLY A 451 -26.98 7.88 4.52
C GLY A 451 -27.10 9.24 5.21
N PRO A 452 -28.26 9.50 5.84
CA PRO A 452 -28.56 10.78 6.46
C PRO A 452 -27.74 11.05 7.73
N ALA A 453 -27.09 10.04 8.31
CA ALA A 453 -26.34 10.21 9.54
C ALA A 453 -24.91 10.70 9.33
N LEU A 454 -24.34 10.74 8.12
CA LEU A 454 -23.00 11.33 7.99
C LEU A 454 -23.06 12.85 8.21
N ASP A 455 -22.35 13.34 9.22
CA ASP A 455 -22.16 14.78 9.45
C ASP A 455 -21.04 15.32 8.57
N TRP A 456 -21.44 15.81 7.40
CA TRP A 456 -20.54 16.31 6.35
C TRP A 456 -19.75 17.55 6.78
N ASP A 457 -20.37 18.47 7.50
CA ASP A 457 -19.72 19.71 7.94
C ASP A 457 -18.69 19.43 9.03
N LYS A 458 -19.01 18.55 9.98
CA LYS A 458 -18.04 18.06 10.97
C LYS A 458 -16.85 17.37 10.29
N LEU A 459 -17.12 16.45 9.37
CA LEU A 459 -16.08 15.68 8.69
C LEU A 459 -15.14 16.60 7.89
N LEU A 460 -15.68 17.41 6.97
CA LEU A 460 -14.83 18.23 6.12
C LEU A 460 -14.29 19.48 6.84
N GLY A 461 -14.95 19.94 7.91
CA GLY A 461 -14.41 20.94 8.81
C GLY A 461 -13.09 20.46 9.42
N HIS A 462 -13.11 19.31 10.07
CA HIS A 462 -11.92 18.71 10.69
C HIS A 462 -10.84 18.38 9.65
N ALA A 463 -11.21 17.83 8.49
CA ALA A 463 -10.24 17.56 7.43
C ALA A 463 -9.52 18.83 6.94
N ARG A 464 -10.21 19.97 6.85
CA ARG A 464 -9.59 21.26 6.49
C ARG A 464 -8.65 21.76 7.58
N GLU A 465 -9.04 21.66 8.85
CA GLU A 465 -8.18 22.02 9.98
C GLU A 465 -6.86 21.22 9.95
N LEU A 466 -6.93 19.90 9.75
CA LEU A 466 -5.75 19.03 9.61
C LEU A 466 -4.89 19.39 8.39
N MET A 467 -5.50 19.88 7.31
CA MET A 467 -4.77 20.33 6.13
C MET A 467 -3.96 21.61 6.42
N ASP A 468 -4.52 22.53 7.20
CA ASP A 468 -3.90 23.82 7.56
C ASP A 468 -2.78 23.66 8.60
N GLU A 469 -2.99 22.84 9.64
CA GLU A 469 -2.01 22.62 10.71
C GLU A 469 -0.71 21.97 10.19
N ASN A 470 -0.85 21.03 9.26
CA ASN A 470 0.28 20.31 8.64
C ASN A 470 0.84 21.05 7.40
N GLY A 471 0.44 22.30 7.15
CA GLY A 471 0.92 23.13 6.03
C GLY A 471 1.82 24.30 6.46
N GLY A 472 2.04 24.48 7.76
CA GLY A 472 2.72 25.65 8.33
C GLY A 472 4.24 25.56 8.45
N ASP A 473 4.96 25.52 7.33
CA ASP A 473 6.40 25.86 7.29
C ASP A 473 6.59 27.37 6.98
N GLY A 474 5.97 28.21 7.81
CA GLY A 474 6.07 29.68 7.72
C GLY A 474 5.98 30.30 9.11
N PRO A 475 6.78 31.35 9.42
CA PRO A 475 6.84 31.91 10.76
C PRO A 475 5.49 32.53 11.11
N ARG A 476 4.85 32.01 12.17
CA ARG A 476 3.68 32.64 12.78
C ARG A 476 4.10 34.00 13.34
N SER A 477 3.78 35.06 12.59
CA SER A 477 3.73 36.43 13.11
C SER A 477 2.63 36.53 14.15
N THR A 478 2.98 36.39 15.42
CA THR A 478 2.11 36.75 16.55
C THR A 478 2.12 38.27 16.71
N SER A 479 1.34 38.99 15.90
CA SER A 479 1.00 40.39 16.20
C SER A 479 -0.13 40.42 17.25
N VAL A 480 0.26 40.31 18.52
CA VAL A 480 -0.61 40.71 19.63
C VAL A 480 -0.79 42.23 19.52
N SER A 481 -1.91 42.65 18.96
CA SER A 481 -2.29 44.06 18.98
C SER A 481 -2.79 44.41 20.38
N HIS A 482 -1.95 45.16 21.11
CA HIS A 482 -2.34 45.86 22.32
C HIS A 482 -3.47 46.86 22.00
N ARG A 483 -4.70 46.53 22.42
CA ARG A 483 -5.78 47.51 22.52
C ARG A 483 -5.62 48.27 23.84
N ARG A 484 -4.95 49.43 23.77
CA ARG A 484 -5.03 50.47 24.82
C ARG A 484 -6.48 50.95 24.88
N MET A 485 -7.17 50.71 25.99
CA MET A 485 -8.37 51.46 26.33
C MET A 485 -7.98 52.90 26.67
N ARG A 486 -8.63 53.85 25.99
CA ARG A 486 -8.82 55.23 26.44
C ARG A 486 -10.31 55.51 26.35
N ASN A 487 -10.98 55.47 27.48
CA ASN A 487 -11.67 56.59 28.12
C ASN A 487 -12.34 56.11 29.40
#